data_AF-X1G266-F1
#
_entry.id   AF-X1G266-F1
#
_cell.length_a   1.000
_cell.length_b   1.000
_cell.length_c   1.000
_cell.angle_alpha   90.00
_cell.angle_beta   90.00
_cell.angle_gamma   90.00
#
_symmetry.space_group_name_H-M   'P 1'
#
loop_
_entity.id
_entity.type
_entity.pdbx_description
1 polymer ?
#
loop_
_entity_poly.entity_id
_entity_poly.type
_entity_poly.pdbx_seq_one_letter_code
_entity_poly.pdbx_strand_id
1 'polypeptide(L)'
;MKNVLLLGAGLVAKPLVRYLLDQEDIGVTIASRTLSKAEKLTEGHPKGKTLQWVVEDSETLRKLVEDADIAISLLPTMFLLSSAYYN
;
A
#
# COMPACT_ATOMS: atom_id res chain seq x y z
N MET A 1 -13.28 2.39 -10.90
CA MET A 1 -12.68 2.00 -9.62
C MET A 1 -11.25 2.48 -9.60
N LYS A 2 -10.89 3.34 -8.65
CA LYS A 2 -9.54 3.86 -8.44
C LYS A 2 -8.74 2.91 -7.55
N ASN A 3 -7.47 2.71 -7.84
CA ASN A 3 -6.60 1.82 -7.07
C ASN A 3 -5.57 2.65 -6.28
N VAL A 4 -5.60 2.52 -4.95
CA VAL A 4 -4.65 3.18 -4.05
C VAL A 4 -3.65 2.15 -3.54
N LEU A 5 -2.37 2.41 -3.78
CA LEU A 5 -1.26 1.65 -3.19
C LEU A 5 -0.83 2.26 -1.87
N LEU A 6 -0.79 1.47 -0.79
CA LEU A 6 -0.18 1.82 0.48
C LEU A 6 1.14 1.06 0.66
N LEU A 7 2.24 1.79 0.81
CA LEU A 7 3.52 1.23 1.20
C LEU A 7 3.67 1.32 2.72
N GLY A 8 3.48 0.19 3.41
CA GLY A 8 3.60 0.08 4.87
C GLY A 8 2.28 -0.20 5.58
N ALA A 9 2.33 -1.12 6.55
CA ALA A 9 1.20 -1.52 7.40
C ALA A 9 1.46 -1.18 8.88
N GLY A 10 1.94 0.04 9.12
CA GLY A 10 2.33 0.54 10.44
C GLY A 10 1.15 1.03 11.31
N LEU A 11 1.48 1.60 12.47
CA LEU A 11 0.49 2.04 13.47
C LEU A 11 -0.54 3.05 12.92
N VAL A 12 -0.13 3.92 12.00
CA VAL A 12 -0.97 4.97 11.43
C VAL A 12 -1.79 4.53 10.21
N ALA A 13 -1.55 3.31 9.69
CA ALA A 13 -2.20 2.85 8.47
C ALA A 13 -3.68 2.50 8.66
N LYS A 14 -4.07 2.04 9.86
CA LYS A 14 -5.44 1.55 10.14
C LYS A 14 -6.56 2.55 9.84
N PRO A 15 -6.55 3.80 10.35
CA PRO A 15 -7.62 4.75 10.08
C PRO A 15 -7.73 5.08 8.58
N LEU A 16 -6.59 5.24 7.88
CA LEU A 16 -6.56 5.51 6.45
C LEU A 16 -7.12 4.33 5.65
N VAL A 17 -6.68 3.10 5.93
CA VAL A 17 -7.17 1.90 5.23
C VAL A 17 -8.68 1.74 5.40
N ARG A 18 -9.22 1.91 6.61
CA ARG A 18 -10.66 1.87 6.85
C ARG A 18 -11.39 2.90 5.98
N TYR A 19 -10.96 4.17 6.09
CA TYR A 19 -11.59 5.26 5.36
C TYR A 19 -11.61 5.03 3.84
N LEU A 20 -10.49 4.54 3.27
CA LEU A 20 -10.39 4.25 1.84
C LEU A 20 -11.27 3.07 1.42
N LEU A 21 -11.32 1.99 2.21
CA LEU A 21 -12.15 0.82 1.91
C LEU A 21 -13.66 1.13 1.99
N ASP A 22 -14.05 2.10 2.80
CA ASP A 22 -15.43 2.60 2.91
C ASP A 22 -15.87 3.40 1.67
N GLN A 23 -14.95 3.91 0.84
CA GLN A 23 -15.31 4.65 -0.38
C GLN A 23 -15.77 3.70 -1.48
N GLU A 24 -16.92 3.95 -2.10
CA GLU A 24 -17.56 3.02 -3.05
C GLU A 24 -16.66 2.65 -4.24
N ASP A 25 -15.87 3.59 -4.74
CA ASP A 25 -15.10 3.46 -5.98
C ASP A 25 -13.59 3.30 -5.75
N ILE A 26 -13.13 3.07 -4.51
CA ILE A 26 -11.71 2.89 -4.17
C ILE A 26 -11.38 1.44 -3.78
N GLY A 27 -10.38 0.88 -4.45
CA GLY A 27 -9.65 -0.32 -4.04
C GLY A 27 -8.33 0.05 -3.36
N VAL A 28 -7.90 -0.78 -2.41
CA VAL A 28 -6.64 -0.58 -1.67
C VAL A 28 -5.75 -1.79 -1.82
N THR A 29 -4.50 -1.56 -2.22
CA THR A 29 -3.43 -2.56 -2.20
C THR A 29 -2.41 -2.17 -1.13
N ILE A 30 -2.18 -3.01 -0.13
CA ILE A 30 -1.21 -2.74 0.94
C ILE A 30 0.02 -3.62 0.75
N ALA A 31 1.16 -3.00 0.46
CA ALA A 31 2.46 -3.66 0.36
C ALA A 31 3.23 -3.48 1.68
N SER A 32 3.68 -4.58 2.29
CA SER A 32 4.35 -4.54 3.60
C SER A 32 5.35 -5.67 3.74
N ARG A 33 6.47 -5.43 4.45
CA ARG A 33 7.45 -6.48 4.80
C ARG A 33 6.82 -7.62 5.57
N THR A 34 5.90 -7.29 6.47
CA THR A 34 5.13 -8.27 7.25
C THR A 34 3.73 -8.37 6.67
N LEU A 35 3.47 -9.42 5.88
CA LEU A 35 2.19 -9.65 5.20
C LEU A 35 1.02 -9.69 6.19
N SER A 36 1.18 -10.40 7.31
CA SER A 36 0.13 -10.53 8.34
C SER A 36 -0.29 -9.20 8.97
N LYS A 37 0.55 -8.16 8.94
CA LYS A 37 0.14 -6.82 9.36
C LYS A 37 -0.79 -6.18 8.34
N ALA A 38 -0.51 -6.34 7.04
CA ALA A 38 -1.36 -5.83 5.97
C ALA A 38 -2.73 -6.55 5.94
N GLU A 39 -2.74 -7.88 6.10
CA GLU A 39 -3.97 -8.68 6.15
C GLU A 39 -4.87 -8.27 7.32
N LYS A 40 -4.28 -7.97 8.47
CA LYS A 40 -5.02 -7.43 9.63
C LYS A 40 -5.63 -6.05 9.36
N LEU A 41 -5.10 -5.27 8.42
CA LEU A 41 -5.67 -3.96 8.10
C LEU A 41 -6.86 -4.09 7.15
N THR A 42 -6.81 -5.04 6.21
CA THR A 42 -7.90 -5.29 5.26
C THR A 42 -9.03 -6.14 5.84
N GLU A 43 -8.75 -7.02 6.81
CA GLU A 43 -9.76 -7.87 7.46
C GLU A 43 -10.64 -8.66 6.46
N GLY A 44 -10.04 -9.07 5.33
CA GLY A 44 -10.75 -9.80 4.26
C GLY A 44 -11.70 -8.95 3.42
N HIS A 45 -11.63 -7.62 3.51
CA HIS A 45 -12.48 -6.71 2.75
C HIS A 45 -12.33 -6.95 1.23
N PRO A 46 -13.42 -7.05 0.45
CA PRO A 46 -13.37 -7.44 -0.96
C PRO A 46 -12.58 -6.47 -1.86
N LYS A 47 -12.47 -5.20 -1.44
CA LYS A 47 -11.68 -4.17 -2.12
C LYS A 47 -10.24 -4.02 -1.58
N GLY A 48 -9.85 -4.87 -0.62
CA GLY A 48 -8.53 -4.86 0.01
C GLY A 48 -7.65 -6.00 -0.49
N LYS A 49 -6.51 -5.67 -1.08
CA LYS A 49 -5.45 -6.61 -1.47
C LYS A 49 -4.22 -6.39 -0.61
N THR A 50 -3.46 -7.44 -0.38
CA THR A 50 -2.22 -7.39 0.42
C THR A 50 -1.10 -8.11 -0.32
N LEU A 51 0.11 -7.58 -0.19
CA LEU A 51 1.31 -8.16 -0.78
C LEU A 51 2.47 -8.07 0.21
N GLN A 52 3.25 -9.14 0.30
CA GLN A 52 4.54 -9.07 0.97
C GLN A 52 5.55 -8.38 0.05
N TRP A 53 6.15 -7.30 0.53
CA TRP A 53 7.12 -6.52 -0.24
C TRP A 53 8.18 -5.90 0.67
N VAL A 54 9.40 -5.80 0.15
CA VAL A 54 10.55 -5.16 0.81
C VAL A 54 11.08 -4.03 -0.07
N VAL A 55 11.61 -2.98 0.55
CA VAL A 55 11.95 -1.72 -0.14
C VAL A 55 13.04 -1.89 -1.21
N GLU A 56 13.87 -2.91 -1.06
CA GLU A 56 14.94 -3.26 -1.99
C GLU A 56 14.40 -3.85 -3.30
N ASP A 57 13.17 -4.36 -3.32
CA ASP A 57 12.52 -4.90 -4.52
C ASP A 57 11.88 -3.78 -5.35
N SER A 58 12.76 -3.07 -6.07
CA SER A 58 12.41 -1.97 -6.96
C SER A 58 11.60 -2.40 -8.18
N GLU A 59 11.78 -3.63 -8.66
CA GLU A 59 11.05 -4.13 -9.83
C GLU A 59 9.57 -4.33 -9.50
N THR A 60 9.27 -4.96 -8.36
CA THR A 60 7.89 -5.10 -7.88
C THR A 60 7.29 -3.74 -7.53
N LEU A 61 8.07 -2.83 -6.91
CA LEU A 61 7.60 -1.47 -6.62
C LEU A 61 7.14 -0.75 -7.91
N ARG A 62 7.93 -0.84 -8.98
CA ARG A 62 7.59 -0.22 -10.26
C ARG A 62 6.24 -0.72 -10.78
N LYS A 63 6.03 -2.04 -10.80
CA LYS A 63 4.77 -2.66 -11.25
C LYS A 63 3.59 -2.20 -10.38
N LEU A 64 3.77 -2.18 -9.06
CA LEU A 64 2.74 -1.72 -8.12
C LEU A 64 2.35 -0.26 -8.33
N VAL A 65 3.33 0.60 -8.64
CA VAL A 65 3.10 2.01 -8.93
C VAL A 65 2.42 2.18 -10.29
N GLU A 66 2.85 1.44 -11.32
CA GLU A 66 2.21 1.43 -12.65
C GLU A 66 0.74 0.99 -12.60
N ASP A 67 0.40 0.04 -11.71
CA ASP A 67 -0.96 -0.47 -11.50
C ASP A 67 -1.83 0.42 -10.59
N ALA A 68 -1.26 1.45 -9.95
CA ALA A 68 -1.96 2.31 -9.01
C ALA A 68 -2.28 3.68 -9.61
N ASP A 69 -3.45 4.24 -9.26
CA ASP A 69 -3.76 5.64 -9.57
C ASP A 69 -3.01 6.59 -8.62
N ILE A 70 -2.83 6.18 -7.36
CA ILE A 70 -2.15 6.95 -6.31
C ILE A 70 -1.34 5.98 -5.43
N ALA A 71 -0.08 6.34 -5.15
CA ALA A 71 0.75 5.68 -4.15
C ALA A 71 0.90 6.55 -2.88
N ILE A 72 0.68 5.96 -1.72
CA ILE A 72 0.84 6.57 -0.41
C ILE A 72 1.96 5.84 0.33
N SER A 73 3.06 6.54 0.60
CA SER A 73 4.17 5.99 1.39
C SER A 73 3.97 6.29 2.87
N LEU A 74 3.77 5.24 3.67
CA LEU A 74 3.76 5.28 5.14
C LEU A 74 5.06 4.66 5.72
N LEU A 75 6.10 4.61 4.90
CA LEU A 75 7.42 4.14 5.30
C LEU A 75 8.19 5.23 6.07
N PRO A 76 9.16 4.86 6.91
CA PRO A 76 10.11 5.82 7.47
C PRO A 76 10.76 6.69 6.39
N THR A 77 11.01 7.97 6.70
CA THR A 77 11.51 8.98 5.74
C THR A 77 12.78 8.58 5.00
N MET A 78 13.64 7.75 5.59
CA MET A 78 14.86 7.22 4.95
C MET A 78 14.55 6.43 3.67
N PHE A 79 13.38 5.81 3.57
CA PHE A 79 12.97 5.03 2.39
C PHE A 79 12.24 5.85 1.33
N LEU A 80 11.84 7.09 1.66
CA LEU A 80 11.02 7.94 0.79
C LEU A 80 11.76 8.32 -0.51
N LEU A 81 13.06 8.65 -0.41
CA LEU A 81 13.88 8.99 -1.57
C LEU A 81 13.92 7.83 -2.58
N SER A 82 14.14 6.61 -2.10
CA SER A 82 14.16 5.42 -2.96
C SER A 82 12.82 5.16 -3.65
N SER A 83 11.69 5.47 -3.01
CA SER A 83 10.36 5.30 -3.63
C SER A 83 9.96 6.42 -4.61
N ALA A 84 10.57 7.60 -4.53
CA ALA A 84 10.17 8.78 -5.31
C ALA A 84 10.85 8.87 -6.70
N TYR A 85 12.00 8.22 -6.90
CA TYR A 85 12.75 8.25 -8.17
C TYR A 85 12.18 7.35 -9.28
N TYR A 86 11.10 6.61 -9.00
CA TYR A 86 10.39 5.79 -9.98
C TYR A 86 9.14 6.52 -10.47
N ASN A 87 9.34 7.56 -11.29
CA ASN A 87 8.32 8.16 -12.17
C ASN A 87 8.88 8.21 -13.59
#